data_AF-A0A2P0QLZ4-F1
#
_entry.id   AF-A0A2P0QLZ4-F1
#
_cell.length_a   1.000
_cell.length_b   1.000
_cell.length_c   1.000
_cell.angle_alpha   90.00
_cell.angle_beta   90.00
_cell.angle_gamma   90.00
#
_symmetry.space_group_name_H-M   'P 1'
#
loop_
_entity.id
_entity.type
_entity.pdbx_description
1 polymer ?
#
loop_
_entity_poly.entity_id
_entity_poly.type
_entity_poly.pdbx_seq_one_letter_code
_entity_poly.pdbx_strand_id
1 'polypeptide(L)'
;SLHGALDVDAIRRVDAGECTANDAFQHAGVDFTLPEPERLRAIAMFSAMECASLLLLNDRANVALAGTLAPLIAPEVKALLHQDVTVYDEWCASRGLAKIARDVFSGTPTILGFETDLMK
;
A
#
# COMPACT_ATOMS: atom_id res chain seq x y z
N SER A 1 1.95 -7.70 5.56
CA SER A 1 1.12 -6.93 4.63
C SER A 1 0.16 -7.97 4.16
N LEU A 2 -1.13 -7.82 4.47
CA LEU A 2 -2.15 -8.83 4.18
C LEU A 2 -2.43 -8.94 2.67
N HIS A 3 -1.78 -8.11 1.85
CA HIS A 3 -2.01 -7.98 0.43
C HIS A 3 -0.77 -8.45 -0.33
N GLY A 4 -0.96 -9.41 -1.23
CA GLY A 4 0.02 -9.89 -2.21
C GLY A 4 -0.55 -9.83 -3.61
N ALA A 5 0.27 -10.05 -4.64
CA ALA A 5 -0.19 -10.09 -6.02
C ALA A 5 -1.25 -11.18 -6.20
N LEU A 6 -2.39 -10.84 -6.83
CA LEU A 6 -3.52 -11.75 -7.07
C LEU A 6 -3.04 -13.00 -7.82
N ASP A 7 -3.06 -14.13 -7.12
CA ASP A 7 -2.77 -15.46 -7.65
C ASP A 7 -3.83 -15.85 -8.70
N VAL A 8 -3.41 -16.47 -9.81
CA VAL A 8 -4.32 -16.96 -10.87
C VAL A 8 -5.30 -17.98 -10.29
N ASP A 9 -4.87 -18.77 -9.31
CA ASP A 9 -5.76 -19.71 -8.63
C ASP A 9 -6.75 -18.98 -7.71
N ALA A 10 -6.38 -17.82 -7.16
CA ALA A 10 -7.30 -16.96 -6.42
C ALA A 10 -8.37 -16.34 -7.35
N ILE A 11 -8.01 -15.96 -8.58
CA ILE A 11 -8.97 -15.50 -9.60
C ILE A 11 -9.95 -16.62 -9.97
N ARG A 12 -9.46 -17.84 -10.22
CA ARG A 12 -10.30 -18.99 -10.58
C ARG A 12 -11.30 -19.37 -9.50
N ARG A 13 -10.91 -19.27 -8.23
CA ARG A 13 -11.80 -19.53 -7.08
C ARG A 13 -12.92 -18.50 -6.95
N VAL A 14 -12.63 -17.23 -7.30
CA VAL A 14 -13.65 -16.18 -7.36
C VAL A 14 -14.63 -16.43 -8.50
N ASP A 15 -14.13 -16.77 -9.69
CA ASP A 15 -14.95 -17.09 -10.87
C ASP A 15 -15.84 -18.32 -10.64
N ALA A 16 -15.35 -19.32 -9.89
CA ALA A 16 -16.11 -20.51 -9.50
C ALA A 16 -17.13 -20.25 -8.36
N GLY A 17 -17.14 -19.04 -7.76
CA GLY A 17 -18.01 -18.70 -6.64
C GLY A 17 -17.60 -19.36 -5.31
N GLU A 18 -16.38 -19.90 -5.23
CA GLU A 18 -15.86 -20.62 -4.05
C GLU A 18 -15.39 -19.67 -2.94
N CYS A 19 -14.98 -18.45 -3.30
CA CYS A 19 -14.69 -17.38 -2.36
C CYS A 19 -14.98 -16.01 -2.96
N THR A 20 -15.14 -14.98 -2.12
CA THR A 20 -15.30 -13.62 -2.64
C THR A 20 -13.97 -13.05 -3.11
N ALA A 21 -14.01 -12.05 -3.99
CA ALA A 21 -12.81 -11.31 -4.39
C ALA A 21 -12.06 -10.72 -3.18
N ASN A 22 -12.80 -10.31 -2.15
CA ASN A 22 -12.22 -9.81 -0.90
C ASN A 22 -11.49 -10.93 -0.13
N ASP A 23 -12.08 -12.12 -0.02
CA ASP A 23 -11.45 -13.26 0.63
C ASP A 23 -10.19 -13.72 -0.13
N ALA A 24 -10.27 -13.78 -1.45
CA ALA A 24 -9.14 -14.08 -2.32
C ALA A 24 -7.98 -13.08 -2.13
N PHE A 25 -8.30 -11.79 -2.04
CA PHE A 25 -7.32 -10.73 -1.80
C PHE A 25 -6.67 -10.81 -0.41
N GLN A 26 -7.45 -11.16 0.62
CA GLN A 26 -6.97 -11.33 2.00
C GLN A 26 -6.03 -12.53 2.16
N HIS A 27 -6.20 -13.58 1.35
CA HIS A 27 -5.41 -14.81 1.44
C HIS A 27 -4.28 -14.92 0.40
N ALA A 28 -4.20 -13.99 -0.56
CA ALA A 28 -3.09 -13.88 -1.51
C ALA A 28 -1.81 -13.30 -0.89
N GLY A 29 -1.90 -12.83 0.36
CA GLY A 29 -0.78 -12.25 1.10
C GLY A 29 0.34 -13.26 1.39
N VAL A 30 1.54 -12.71 1.53
CA VAL A 30 2.77 -13.44 1.89
C VAL A 30 2.61 -14.31 3.16
N ASP A 31 1.72 -13.89 4.07
CA ASP A 31 1.42 -14.60 5.32
C ASP A 31 0.76 -15.98 5.14
N PHE A 32 0.21 -16.29 3.96
CA PHE A 32 -0.43 -17.58 3.69
C PHE A 32 0.32 -18.44 2.68
N THR A 33 1.30 -17.88 1.99
CA THR A 33 1.99 -18.52 0.86
C THR A 33 3.45 -18.83 1.12
N LEU A 34 4.08 -18.20 2.12
CA LEU A 34 5.48 -18.43 2.47
C LEU A 34 5.69 -18.93 3.92
N PRO A 35 6.77 -19.71 4.18
CA PRO A 35 7.24 -20.02 5.52
C PRO A 35 7.48 -18.74 6.32
N GLU A 36 7.13 -18.75 7.62
CA GLU A 36 7.26 -17.58 8.52
C GLU A 36 8.62 -16.84 8.41
N PRO A 37 9.78 -17.52 8.33
CA PRO A 37 11.07 -16.85 8.22
C PRO A 37 11.26 -16.01 6.95
N GLU A 38 10.52 -16.31 5.87
CA GLU A 38 10.68 -15.66 4.57
C GLU A 38 9.70 -14.50 4.39
N ARG A 39 8.65 -14.42 5.21
CA ARG A 39 7.52 -13.51 4.97
C ARG A 39 7.92 -12.05 4.98
N LEU A 40 8.68 -11.63 5.98
CA LEU A 40 9.06 -10.21 6.12
C LEU A 40 9.95 -9.75 4.96
N ARG A 41 10.87 -10.62 4.53
CA ARG A 41 11.79 -10.36 3.41
C ARG A 41 11.06 -10.31 2.08
N ALA A 42 10.10 -11.21 1.87
CA ALA A 42 9.26 -11.19 0.67
C ALA A 42 8.38 -9.94 0.62
N ILE A 43 7.81 -9.51 1.74
CA ILE A 43 7.07 -8.24 1.82
C ILE A 43 8.00 -7.06 1.46
N ALA A 44 9.20 -7.00 2.02
CA ALA A 44 10.17 -5.97 1.69
C ALA A 44 10.52 -5.97 0.19
N MET A 45 10.78 -7.14 -0.38
CA MET A 45 11.07 -7.30 -1.80
C MET A 45 9.92 -6.83 -2.69
N PHE A 46 8.68 -7.24 -2.40
CA PHE A 46 7.52 -6.84 -3.19
C PHE A 46 7.25 -5.34 -3.09
N SER A 47 7.32 -4.76 -1.88
CA SER A 47 7.22 -3.30 -1.72
C SER A 47 8.31 -2.55 -2.47
N ALA A 48 9.55 -3.05 -2.48
CA ALA A 48 10.62 -2.46 -3.27
C ALA A 48 10.36 -2.57 -4.78
N MET A 49 9.88 -3.71 -5.28
CA MET A 49 9.55 -3.89 -6.70
C MET A 49 8.44 -2.94 -7.17
N GLU A 50 7.37 -2.81 -6.38
CA GLU A 50 6.29 -1.85 -6.66
C GLU A 50 6.82 -0.42 -6.70
N CYS A 51 7.59 0.00 -5.70
CA CYS A 51 8.22 1.33 -5.68
C CYS A 51 9.13 1.55 -6.89
N ALA A 52 9.99 0.58 -7.23
CA ALA A 52 10.88 0.66 -8.39
C ALA A 52 10.10 0.83 -9.69
N SER A 53 8.99 0.10 -9.87
CA SER A 53 8.13 0.24 -11.04
C SER A 53 7.51 1.63 -11.17
N LEU A 54 7.07 2.24 -10.06
CA LEU A 54 6.52 3.59 -10.05
C LEU A 54 7.59 4.64 -10.31
N LEU A 55 8.80 4.42 -9.82
CA LEU A 55 9.95 5.27 -10.08
C LEU A 55 10.37 5.28 -11.56
N LEU A 56 10.06 4.24 -12.34
CA LEU A 56 10.26 4.28 -13.80
C LEU A 56 9.38 5.35 -14.46
N LEU A 57 8.22 5.65 -13.88
CA LEU A 57 7.31 6.70 -14.37
C LEU A 57 7.67 8.09 -13.82
N ASN A 58 8.26 8.14 -12.62
CA ASN A 58 8.71 9.37 -11.97
C ASN A 58 9.97 9.11 -11.15
N ASP A 59 11.13 9.28 -11.78
CA ASP A 59 12.45 8.97 -11.22
C ASP A 59 12.89 9.90 -10.07
N ARG A 60 12.15 10.99 -9.84
CA ARG A 60 12.40 11.97 -8.76
C ARG A 60 11.44 11.84 -7.59
N ALA A 61 10.50 10.89 -7.63
CA ALA A 61 9.58 10.70 -6.52
C ALA A 61 10.33 10.24 -5.27
N ASN A 62 9.95 10.78 -4.12
CA ASN A 62 10.40 10.25 -2.84
C ASN A 62 9.62 8.98 -2.51
N VAL A 63 10.29 7.97 -1.95
CA VAL A 63 9.64 6.74 -1.50
C VAL A 63 9.24 6.87 -0.04
N ALA A 64 7.99 6.52 0.24
CA ALA A 64 7.49 6.44 1.59
C ALA A 64 6.70 5.15 1.83
N LEU A 65 6.84 4.60 3.02
CA LEU A 65 6.10 3.42 3.50
C LEU A 65 5.21 3.82 4.66
N ALA A 66 4.03 3.22 4.75
CA ALA A 66 3.08 3.43 5.83
C ALA A 66 2.47 2.11 6.28
N GLY A 67 1.87 2.11 7.48
CA GLY A 67 1.24 0.94 8.08
C GLY A 67 2.16 0.18 9.04
N THR A 68 1.60 -0.81 9.73
CA THR A 68 2.23 -1.52 10.87
C THR A 68 3.58 -2.15 10.54
N LEU A 69 3.76 -2.68 9.33
CA LEU A 69 5.01 -3.33 8.93
C LEU A 69 6.04 -2.36 8.35
N ALA A 70 5.67 -1.13 8.02
CA ALA A 70 6.58 -0.19 7.37
C ALA A 70 7.90 0.01 8.15
N PRO A 71 7.90 0.18 9.49
CA PRO A 71 9.15 0.30 10.25
C PRO A 71 10.04 -0.95 10.17
N LEU A 72 9.43 -2.14 10.05
CA LEU A 72 10.14 -3.42 10.06
C LEU A 72 10.82 -3.71 8.72
N ILE A 73 10.15 -3.37 7.60
CA ILE A 73 10.66 -3.65 6.25
C ILE A 73 11.50 -2.51 5.66
N ALA A 74 11.38 -1.28 6.18
CA ALA A 74 12.03 -0.11 5.61
C ALA A 74 13.56 -0.24 5.43
N PRO A 75 14.33 -0.85 6.35
CA PRO A 75 15.77 -1.02 6.14
C PRO A 75 16.09 -1.89 4.91
N GLU A 76 15.34 -2.98 4.70
CA GLU A 76 15.54 -3.88 3.56
C GLU A 76 15.05 -3.24 2.25
N VAL A 77 13.91 -2.54 2.27
CA VAL A 77 13.43 -1.78 1.10
C VAL A 77 14.44 -0.71 0.68
N LYS A 78 14.98 0.06 1.64
CA LYS A 78 16.03 1.06 1.39
C LYS A 78 17.28 0.43 0.77
N ALA A 79 17.69 -0.74 1.27
CA ALA A 79 18.85 -1.45 0.73
C ALA A 79 18.62 -1.92 -0.71
N LEU A 80 17.44 -2.48 -1.01
CA LEU A 80 17.07 -2.96 -2.35
C LEU A 80 16.92 -1.82 -3.38
N LEU A 81 16.37 -0.69 -2.96
CA LEU A 81 16.11 0.46 -3.83
C LEU A 81 17.31 1.42 -3.96
N HIS A 82 18.34 1.26 -3.14
CA HIS A 82 19.49 2.17 -3.05
C HIS A 82 19.11 3.65 -2.86
N GLN A 83 18.05 3.93 -2.10
CA GLN A 83 17.56 5.28 -1.85
C GLN A 83 16.91 5.39 -0.48
N ASP A 84 16.79 6.62 0.02
CA ASP A 84 16.12 6.85 1.29
C ASP A 84 14.61 6.56 1.22
N VAL A 85 14.09 6.00 2.31
CA VAL A 85 12.68 5.62 2.47
C VAL A 85 12.14 6.29 3.72
N THR A 86 11.08 7.08 3.56
CA THR A 86 10.39 7.72 4.70
C THR A 86 9.37 6.75 5.28
N VAL A 87 9.36 6.56 6.60
CA VAL A 87 8.34 5.75 7.27
C VAL A 87 7.33 6.66 7.94
N TYR A 88 6.07 6.57 7.51
CA TYR A 88 4.94 7.18 8.21
C TYR A 88 4.36 6.20 9.23
N ASP A 89 3.88 6.74 10.34
CA ASP A 89 3.26 5.92 11.38
C ASP A 89 1.95 5.27 10.92
N GLU A 90 1.48 4.29 11.70
CA GLU A 90 0.27 3.52 11.44
C GLU A 90 -1.00 4.38 11.31
N TRP A 91 -1.02 5.54 11.97
CA TRP A 91 -2.19 6.43 12.04
C TRP A 91 -2.24 7.44 10.89
N CYS A 92 -1.25 7.44 10.00
CA CYS A 92 -1.17 8.35 8.88
C CYS A 92 -2.45 8.34 8.03
N ALA A 93 -2.98 7.15 7.74
CA ALA A 93 -4.22 7.00 6.97
C ALA A 93 -5.41 7.63 7.70
N SER A 94 -5.62 7.31 8.99
CA SER A 94 -6.72 7.85 9.79
C SER A 94 -6.66 9.38 9.91
N ARG A 95 -5.46 9.94 10.08
CA ARG A 95 -5.27 11.40 10.09
C ARG A 95 -5.54 12.03 8.74
N GLY A 96 -5.17 11.37 7.64
CA GLY A 96 -5.51 11.81 6.28
C GLY A 96 -7.03 11.89 6.09
N LEU A 97 -7.75 10.83 6.48
CA LEU A 97 -9.21 10.80 6.43
C LEU A 97 -9.86 11.88 7.29
N ALA A 98 -9.36 12.10 8.51
CA ALA A 98 -9.88 13.16 9.39
C ALA A 98 -9.68 14.57 8.81
N LYS A 99 -8.56 14.80 8.10
CA LYS A 99 -8.32 16.06 7.39
C LYS A 99 -9.27 16.22 6.21
N ILE A 100 -9.43 15.18 5.37
CA ILE A 100 -10.39 15.18 4.26
C ILE A 100 -11.80 15.49 4.77
N ALA A 101 -12.27 14.79 5.80
CA ALA A 101 -13.61 14.97 6.36
C ALA A 101 -13.83 16.40 6.87
N ARG A 102 -12.80 16.99 7.50
CA ARG A 102 -12.85 18.38 7.95
C ARG A 102 -12.96 19.34 6.77
N ASP A 103 -12.11 19.18 5.76
CA ASP A 103 -12.07 20.06 4.57
C ASP A 103 -13.41 20.02 3.83
N VAL A 104 -13.98 18.82 3.64
CA VAL A 104 -15.31 18.61 3.07
C VAL A 104 -16.39 19.29 3.90
N PHE A 105 -16.42 19.05 5.21
CA PHE A 105 -17.44 19.62 6.09
C PHE A 105 -17.38 21.15 6.14
N SER A 106 -16.17 21.72 6.07
CA SER A 106 -15.96 23.16 6.05
C SER A 106 -16.30 23.83 4.71
N GLY A 107 -16.64 23.06 3.67
CA GLY A 107 -16.97 23.59 2.34
C GLY A 107 -15.79 24.28 1.65
N THR A 108 -14.57 23.94 2.04
CA THR A 108 -13.37 24.55 1.43
C THR A 108 -13.25 24.16 -0.04
N PRO A 109 -12.78 25.06 -0.92
CA PRO A 109 -12.55 24.75 -2.33
C PRO A 109 -11.31 23.88 -2.56
N THR A 110 -10.66 23.43 -1.47
CA THR A 110 -9.45 22.62 -1.51
C THR A 110 -9.53 21.49 -0.51
N ILE A 111 -9.29 20.25 -0.93
CA ILE A 111 -9.19 19.10 -0.02
C ILE A 111 -7.73 18.67 0.02
N LEU A 112 -7.13 18.65 1.22
CA LEU A 112 -5.70 18.39 1.41
C LEU A 112 -4.77 19.29 0.58
N GLY A 113 -5.24 20.48 0.21
CA GLY A 113 -4.50 21.42 -0.65
C GLY A 113 -4.66 21.19 -2.16
N PHE A 114 -5.49 20.23 -2.58
CA PHE A 114 -5.87 20.04 -3.98
C PHE A 114 -7.18 20.77 -4.27
N GLU A 115 -7.22 21.57 -5.34
CA GLU A 115 -8.44 22.23 -5.79
C GLU A 115 -9.53 21.20 -6.13
N THR A 116 -10.74 21.50 -5.69
CA THR A 116 -11.91 20.69 -6.02
C THR A 116 -12.87 21.49 -6.89
N ASP A 117 -13.36 20.84 -7.96
CA ASP A 117 -14.53 21.33 -8.65
C ASP A 117 -15.73 21.15 -7.71
N LEU A 118 -16.07 22.23 -6.99
CA LEU A 118 -17.33 22.30 -6.28
C LEU A 118 -18.45 22.20 -7.31
N MET A 119 -19.25 21.11 -7.27
CA MET A 119 -20.49 21.05 -8.03
C MET A 119 -21.32 22.28 -7.67
N LYS A 120 -21.60 23.11 -8.67
CA LYS A 120 -22.52 24.25 -8.56
C LYS A 120 -23.94 23.79 -8.23
#